data_AF-A0A656JKV5-F1
#
_entry.id   AF-A0A656JKV5-F1
#
_cell.length_a   1.000
_cell.length_b   1.000
_cell.length_c   1.000
_cell.angle_alpha   90.00
_cell.angle_beta   90.00
_cell.angle_gamma   90.00
#
_symmetry.space_group_name_H-M   'P 1'
#
loop_
_entity.id
_entity.type
_entity.pdbx_description
1 polymer ?
#
loop_
_entity_poly.entity_id
_entity_poly.type
_entity_poly.pdbx_seq_one_letter_code
_entity_poly.pdbx_strand_id
1 'polypeptide(L)' 'MKENVTQPEHLIDITGLPLRDVSETASGGLMIGALVSNADLAYHPLIEARYPLLSKAVLA' A
#
# COMPACT_ATOMS: atom_id res chain seq x y z
N MET A 1 -14.13 8.60 -12.86
CA MET A 1 -15.36 9.29 -12.39
C MET A 1 -15.48 10.72 -12.91
N LYS A 2 -14.56 11.65 -12.61
CA LYS A 2 -14.69 13.05 -13.06
C LYS A 2 -14.72 13.21 -14.59
N GLU A 3 -13.86 12.46 -15.29
CA GLU A 3 -13.85 12.37 -16.76
C GLU A 3 -14.83 11.32 -17.32
N ASN A 4 -15.80 10.85 -16.52
CA ASN A 4 -16.81 9.84 -16.87
C ASN A 4 -16.32 8.49 -17.44
N VAL A 5 -15.00 8.21 -17.40
CA VAL A 5 -14.41 6.93 -17.83
C VAL A 5 -14.97 5.73 -17.04
N THR A 6 -15.30 5.93 -15.77
CA THR A 6 -15.91 4.93 -14.89
C THR A 6 -17.15 5.51 -14.21
N GLN A 7 -18.24 4.74 -14.20
CA GLN A 7 -19.55 5.10 -13.62
C GLN A 7 -20.07 3.96 -12.72
N PRO A 8 -19.49 3.79 -11.52
CA PRO A 8 -19.95 2.76 -10.59
C PRO A 8 -21.33 3.11 -10.02
N GLU A 9 -22.18 2.10 -9.84
CA GLU A 9 -23.48 2.24 -9.16
C GLU A 9 -23.31 2.49 -7.65
N HIS A 10 -22.23 1.93 -7.06
CA HIS A 10 -21.90 2.06 -5.65
C HIS A 10 -20.40 2.24 -5.44
N LEU A 11 -20.03 3.08 -4.46
CA LEU A 11 -18.67 3.25 -3.99
C LEU A 11 -18.64 2.98 -2.48
N ILE A 12 -17.77 2.05 -2.06
CA ILE A 12 -17.58 1.72 -0.66
C ILE A 12 -16.19 2.22 -0.25
N ASP A 13 -16.16 3.17 0.68
CA ASP A 13 -14.92 3.64 1.26
C ASP A 13 -14.42 2.64 2.32
N ILE A 14 -13.23 2.09 2.07
CA ILE A 14 -12.58 1.13 2.96
C ILE A 14 -11.55 1.79 3.89
N THR A 15 -11.30 3.10 3.78
CA THR A 15 -10.23 3.79 4.53
C THR A 15 -10.39 3.71 6.06
N GLY A 16 -11.58 3.41 6.57
CA GLY A 16 -11.83 3.17 7.99
C GLY A 16 -11.37 1.81 8.52
N LEU A 17 -10.98 0.86 7.66
CA LEU A 17 -10.57 -0.47 8.07
C LEU A 17 -9.12 -0.50 8.62
N PRO A 18 -8.81 -1.40 9.56
CA PRO A 18 -7.47 -1.54 10.13
C PRO A 18 -6.54 -2.36 9.22
N LEU A 19 -6.27 -1.86 8.01
CA LEU A 19 -5.45 -2.54 6.99
C LEU A 19 -4.18 -1.73 6.65
N ARG A 20 -3.57 -1.10 7.65
CA ARG A 20 -2.43 -0.16 7.50
C ARG A 20 -1.10 -0.70 8.00
N ASP A 21 -1.02 -1.99 8.31
CA ASP A 21 0.18 -2.58 8.90
C ASP A 21 1.11 -3.17 7.83
N VAL A 22 2.41 -3.11 8.11
CA VAL A 22 3.43 -3.89 7.40
C VAL A 22 4.01 -4.89 8.38
N SER A 23 3.84 -6.18 8.13
CA SER A 23 4.23 -7.24 9.06
C SER A 23 5.06 -8.32 8.39
N GLU A 24 6.02 -8.90 9.12
CA GLU A 24 6.77 -10.05 8.65
C GLU A 24 5.90 -11.31 8.56
N THR A 25 6.13 -12.12 7.53
CA THR A 25 5.46 -13.41 7.36
C THR A 25 6.32 -14.56 7.87
N ALA A 26 5.69 -15.68 8.22
CA ALA A 26 6.40 -16.90 8.63
C ALA A 26 7.32 -17.46 7.52
N SER A 27 7.06 -17.12 6.26
CA SER A 27 7.92 -17.46 5.11
C SER A 27 9.12 -16.53 4.94
N GLY A 28 9.32 -15.56 5.83
CA GLY A 28 10.43 -14.60 5.75
C GLY A 28 10.21 -13.49 4.71
N GLY A 29 8.96 -13.18 4.37
CA GLY A 29 8.57 -12.04 3.54
C GLY A 29 7.93 -10.91 4.35
N LEU A 30 7.31 -9.96 3.66
CA LEU A 30 6.47 -8.92 4.25
C LEU A 30 5.05 -9.01 3.68
N MET A 31 4.06 -8.88 4.56
CA MET A 31 2.68 -8.59 4.22
C MET A 31 2.47 -7.09 4.35
N ILE A 32 2.03 -6.45 3.28
CA ILE A 32 1.73 -5.01 3.25
C ILE A 32 0.21 -4.86 3.25
N GLY A 33 -0.32 -4.18 4.26
CA GLY A 33 -1.73 -3.82 4.34
C GLY A 33 -2.16 -2.97 3.15
N ALA A 34 -3.35 -3.24 2.62
CA ALA A 34 -3.86 -2.58 1.41
C ALA A 34 -4.06 -1.06 1.56
N LEU A 35 -4.11 -0.55 2.80
CA LEU A 35 -4.30 0.87 3.10
C LEU A 35 -3.04 1.57 3.59
N VAL A 36 -1.88 0.90 3.54
CA VAL A 36 -0.58 1.56 3.75
C VAL A 36 -0.43 2.63 2.66
N SER A 37 -0.14 3.87 3.05
CA SER A 37 0.04 4.93 2.06
C SER A 37 1.34 4.70 1.28
N ASN A 38 1.38 5.18 0.03
CA ASN A 38 2.60 5.11 -0.78
C ASN A 38 3.80 5.76 -0.08
N ALA A 39 3.59 6.89 0.62
CA ALA A 39 4.64 7.57 1.35
C ALA A 39 5.15 6.72 2.53
N ASP A 40 4.24 6.19 3.35
CA ASP A 40 4.61 5.34 4.49
C ASP A 40 5.33 4.06 4.01
N LEU A 41 4.86 3.46 2.91
CA LEU A 41 5.49 2.28 2.33
C LEU A 41 6.90 2.57 1.82
N ALA A 42 7.08 3.69 1.12
CA ALA A 42 8.37 4.07 0.53
C ALA A 42 9.44 4.31 1.58
N TYR A 43 9.07 4.88 2.74
CA TYR A 43 9.98 5.17 3.85
C TYR A 43 9.96 4.12 4.96
N HIS A 44 9.26 3.00 4.79
CA HIS A 44 9.19 1.98 5.81
C HIS A 44 10.56 1.29 6.00
N PRO A 45 11.12 1.21 7.22
CA PRO A 45 12.49 0.73 7.45
C PRO A 45 12.75 -0.68 6.89
N LEU A 46 11.80 -1.60 7.05
CA LEU A 46 11.93 -2.96 6.52
C LEU A 46 11.88 -3.00 4.98
N ILE A 47 11.19 -2.06 4.34
CA ILE A 47 11.08 -1.98 2.89
C ILE A 47 12.36 -1.40 2.30
N GLU A 48 12.89 -0.32 2.86
CA GLU A 48 14.18 0.23 2.43
C GLU A 48 15.32 -0.79 2.60
N ALA A 49 15.33 -1.52 3.71
CA ALA A 49 16.39 -2.50 4.00
C ALA A 49 16.32 -3.76 3.13
N ARG A 50 15.12 -4.30 2.86
CA ARG A 50 14.95 -5.63 2.23
C ARG A 50 14.43 -5.56 0.79
N TYR A 51 13.71 -4.50 0.44
CA TYR A 51 13.05 -4.32 -0.85
C TYR A 51 13.28 -2.90 -1.43
N PRO A 52 14.52 -2.41 -1.54
CA PRO A 52 14.81 -1.01 -1.93
C PRO A 52 14.30 -0.64 -3.33
N LEU A 53 14.13 -1.61 -4.23
CA LEU A 53 13.52 -1.36 -5.54
C LEU A 53 12.05 -0.93 -5.41
N LEU A 54 11.31 -1.50 -4.47
CA LEU A 54 9.91 -1.14 -4.22
C LEU A 54 9.80 0.31 -3.73
N SER A 55 10.63 0.70 -2.75
CA SER A 55 10.69 2.10 -2.26
C SER A 55 10.91 3.09 -3.40
N LYS A 56 11.90 2.82 -4.27
CA LYS A 56 12.20 3.68 -5.42
C LYS A 56 11.06 3.73 -6.43
N ALA A 57 10.42 2.60 -6.72
CA ALA A 57 9.33 2.53 -7.69
C ALA A 57 8.09 3.32 -7.22
N VAL A 58 7.85 3.40 -5.92
CA VAL A 58 6.72 4.15 -5.35
C VAL A 58 6.96 5.66 -5.36
N LEU A 59 8.22 6.10 -5.34
CA LEU A 59 8.61 7.52 -5.37
C LEU A 59 8.80 8.10 -6.79
N ALA A 60 8.77 7.25 -7.82
CA ALA A 60 9.07 7.62 -9.21
C ALA A 60 7.89 8.25 -9.96
#